data_AF-A0A7K6N0S6-F1
#
_entry.id   AF-A0A7K6N0S6-F1
#
_cell.length_a   1.000
_cell.length_b   1.000
_cell.length_c   1.000
_cell.angle_alpha   90.00
_cell.angle_beta   90.00
_cell.angle_gamma   90.00
#
_symmetry.space_group_name_H-M   'P 1'
#
loop_
_entity.id
_entity.type
_entity.pdbx_description
1 polymer ?
#
loop_
_entity_poly.entity_id
_entity_poly.type
_entity_poly.pdbx_seq_one_letter_code
_entity_poly.pdbx_strand_id
1 'polypeptide(L)'
;LNEEEEKFVLDTLAGCIEYKSLLDVVVNAFYVRDGRYCLISERNLYIVICYLATFQLEELGLQHFSRIVKSLDTAKMQKFLRFFFNTLYLNTWIKDEWSQFYDSLYVKENWIDPLLRWQPKVQQLIGQLTDKLSNHTTTVKTSAVTQPKEFNLTVPKPRAIPIPLPIPTLEKMQPVPPSTYKPPKEKKELEEIKRKNWRKAEVSVLYSYSSLSFLLNFVSYNFPFSQIDNIPIKLNAAAILREGALYQRKMEQELKRIENLLRGAGDPSEFLEWQKQMRGKDLEEQLAEIECRRLQGKLSHEEAVLAHQNVIQENKKKADLMREEKAELMHQYAEKRLQEQKEVRELVEQVMEGHKNAKQAKIKLQKYKQQIVQEVCEENRELLRQALEEEEEKLRKRYELIQQIRAIESLPSLRQKFVDLTETGGHGLICEMSIVELRERLALLREAQKAAEEEKRDQIIHEKQAKEQLLLDKLDQISLFRAELGRAAALKREEKKLKPPSGERPMKDERILNLQKKIIEKTMERKKQAGLL
;
A
#
# COMPACT_ATOMS: atom_id res chain seq x y z
N LEU A 1 -12.39 -19.14 -24.02
CA LEU A 1 -13.26 -18.46 -25.00
C LEU A 1 -13.16 -19.27 -26.27
N ASN A 2 -14.27 -19.56 -26.93
CA ASN A 2 -14.27 -20.01 -28.32
C ASN A 2 -13.90 -18.80 -29.21
N GLU A 3 -13.45 -19.03 -30.44
CA GLU A 3 -13.00 -17.94 -31.34
C GLU A 3 -14.09 -16.87 -31.56
N GLU A 4 -15.36 -17.29 -31.64
CA GLU A 4 -16.53 -16.40 -31.72
C GLU A 4 -16.74 -15.56 -30.44
N GLU A 5 -16.51 -16.15 -29.26
CA GLU A 5 -16.62 -15.45 -27.97
C GLU A 5 -15.48 -14.46 -27.77
N GLU A 6 -14.26 -14.83 -28.18
CA GLU A 6 -13.08 -13.95 -28.11
C GLU A 6 -13.24 -12.77 -29.07
N LYS A 7 -13.69 -13.02 -30.30
CA LYS A 7 -14.05 -11.96 -31.23
C LYS A 7 -15.13 -11.04 -30.65
N PHE A 8 -16.22 -11.58 -30.11
CA PHE A 8 -17.27 -10.78 -29.46
C PHE A 8 -16.75 -9.91 -28.31
N VAL A 9 -15.83 -10.42 -27.48
CA VAL A 9 -15.17 -9.64 -26.41
C VAL A 9 -14.26 -8.55 -26.98
N LEU A 10 -13.54 -8.80 -28.08
CA LEU A 10 -12.71 -7.78 -28.74
C LEU A 10 -13.56 -6.69 -29.39
N ASP A 11 -14.62 -7.06 -30.11
CA ASP A 11 -15.53 -6.13 -30.80
C ASP A 11 -16.28 -5.24 -29.78
N THR A 12 -16.77 -5.81 -28.67
CA THR A 12 -17.38 -5.04 -27.57
C THR A 12 -16.40 -4.08 -26.89
N LEU A 13 -15.14 -4.51 -26.66
CA LEU A 13 -14.12 -3.63 -26.09
C LEU A 13 -13.72 -2.50 -27.05
N ALA A 14 -13.64 -2.77 -28.36
CA ALA A 14 -13.39 -1.75 -29.37
C ALA A 14 -14.51 -0.70 -29.39
N GLY A 15 -15.78 -1.12 -29.45
CA GLY A 15 -16.93 -0.22 -29.40
C GLY A 15 -17.03 0.59 -28.10
N CYS A 16 -16.64 0.01 -26.96
CA CYS A 16 -16.55 0.72 -25.68
C CYS A 16 -15.44 1.79 -25.66
N ILE A 17 -14.41 1.68 -26.51
CA ILE A 17 -13.34 2.68 -26.66
C ILE A 17 -13.75 3.76 -27.66
N GLU A 18 -14.41 3.39 -28.76
CA GLU A 18 -14.91 4.30 -29.79
C GLU A 18 -15.99 5.25 -29.25
N TYR A 19 -17.09 4.71 -28.73
CA TYR A 19 -18.21 5.51 -28.19
C TYR A 19 -17.99 5.99 -26.75
N LYS A 20 -16.74 6.00 -26.28
CA LYS A 20 -16.41 6.26 -24.88
C LYS A 20 -16.96 7.57 -24.34
N SER A 21 -16.92 8.65 -25.12
CA SER A 21 -17.45 9.97 -24.72
C SER A 21 -18.96 9.92 -24.40
N LEU A 22 -19.74 9.30 -25.28
CA LEU A 22 -21.18 9.09 -25.18
C LEU A 22 -21.55 8.23 -23.96
N LEU A 23 -20.77 7.16 -23.72
CA LEU A 23 -20.96 6.26 -22.58
C LEU A 23 -20.54 6.91 -21.25
N ASP A 24 -19.45 7.68 -21.24
CA ASP A 24 -18.95 8.41 -20.08
C ASP A 24 -19.97 9.44 -19.58
N VAL A 25 -20.74 10.10 -20.45
CA VAL A 25 -21.86 11.00 -20.06
C VAL A 25 -22.87 10.29 -19.14
N VAL A 26 -23.39 9.14 -19.59
CA VAL A 26 -24.42 8.38 -18.84
C VAL A 26 -23.84 7.84 -17.53
N VAL A 27 -22.64 7.26 -17.58
CA VAL A 27 -22.03 6.63 -16.40
C VAL A 27 -21.61 7.68 -15.36
N ASN A 28 -21.06 8.82 -15.76
CA ASN A 28 -20.73 9.91 -14.83
C ASN A 28 -21.99 10.47 -14.16
N ALA A 29 -23.08 10.68 -14.92
CA ALA A 29 -24.35 11.14 -14.37
C ALA A 29 -24.99 10.13 -13.41
N PHE A 30 -24.83 8.82 -13.66
CA PHE A 30 -25.23 7.77 -12.72
C PHE A 30 -24.52 7.93 -11.38
N TYR A 31 -23.18 8.01 -11.35
CA TYR A 31 -22.41 8.16 -10.10
C TYR A 31 -22.80 9.42 -9.29
N VAL A 32 -23.16 10.52 -9.95
CA VAL A 32 -23.60 11.76 -9.27
C VAL A 32 -24.99 11.64 -8.63
N ARG A 33 -25.93 10.94 -9.29
CA ARG A 33 -27.32 10.78 -8.85
C ARG A 33 -27.51 9.53 -7.97
N ASP A 34 -27.62 8.35 -8.59
CA ASP A 34 -28.03 7.10 -7.93
C ASP A 34 -26.84 6.21 -7.52
N GLY A 35 -25.69 6.38 -8.18
CA GLY A 35 -24.51 5.53 -8.08
C GLY A 35 -23.52 5.89 -6.95
N ARG A 36 -23.89 6.80 -6.02
CA ARG A 36 -23.00 7.33 -4.97
C ARG A 36 -22.35 6.28 -4.05
N TYR A 37 -22.93 5.09 -3.96
CA TYR A 37 -22.44 3.95 -3.17
C TYR A 37 -21.81 2.84 -4.03
N CYS A 38 -21.70 3.03 -5.35
CA CYS A 38 -21.00 2.11 -6.24
C CYS A 38 -19.50 2.42 -6.24
N LEU A 39 -18.64 1.43 -6.41
CA LEU A 39 -17.20 1.64 -6.38
C LEU A 39 -16.69 2.21 -7.70
N ILE A 40 -15.64 3.04 -7.67
CA ILE A 40 -15.01 3.59 -8.88
C ILE A 40 -14.35 2.48 -9.72
N SER A 41 -13.92 1.38 -9.09
CA SER A 41 -13.43 0.17 -9.77
C SER A 41 -14.50 -0.50 -10.65
N GLU A 42 -15.78 -0.32 -10.35
CA GLU A 42 -16.90 -0.89 -11.11
C GLU A 42 -17.26 -0.02 -12.34
N ARG A 43 -16.63 1.15 -12.52
CA ARG A 43 -16.96 2.11 -13.61
C ARG A 43 -16.94 1.47 -15.00
N ASN A 44 -15.95 0.63 -15.26
CA ASN A 44 -15.79 -0.05 -16.55
C ASN A 44 -16.91 -1.07 -16.81
N LEU A 45 -17.43 -1.72 -15.76
CA LEU A 45 -18.57 -2.64 -15.86
C LEU A 45 -19.84 -1.86 -16.28
N TYR A 46 -20.10 -0.71 -15.67
CA TYR A 46 -21.24 0.13 -16.07
C TYR A 46 -21.10 0.68 -17.50
N ILE A 47 -19.88 0.96 -17.97
CA ILE A 47 -19.62 1.35 -19.38
C ILE A 47 -19.94 0.21 -20.34
N VAL A 48 -19.45 -1.01 -20.07
CA VAL A 48 -19.73 -2.18 -20.92
C VAL A 48 -21.23 -2.51 -20.92
N ILE A 49 -21.91 -2.48 -19.77
CA ILE A 49 -23.36 -2.71 -19.70
C ILE A 49 -24.15 -1.58 -20.39
N CYS A 50 -23.66 -0.34 -20.37
CA CYS A 50 -24.23 0.77 -21.14
C CYS A 50 -24.09 0.50 -22.65
N TYR A 51 -22.88 0.19 -23.14
CA TYR A 51 -22.61 -0.13 -24.55
C TYR A 51 -23.44 -1.31 -25.07
N LEU A 52 -23.53 -2.39 -24.29
CA LEU A 52 -24.36 -3.56 -24.61
C LEU A 52 -25.86 -3.22 -24.64
N ALA A 53 -26.29 -2.22 -23.87
CA ALA A 53 -27.68 -1.76 -23.85
C ALA A 53 -28.01 -0.74 -24.95
N THR A 54 -27.04 0.07 -25.40
CA THR A 54 -27.23 1.09 -26.45
C THR A 54 -27.07 0.55 -27.87
N PHE A 55 -26.03 -0.24 -28.12
CA PHE A 55 -25.65 -0.63 -29.49
C PHE A 55 -25.98 -2.09 -29.81
N GLN A 56 -25.65 -3.03 -28.91
CA GLN A 56 -25.79 -4.46 -29.20
C GLN A 56 -27.12 -5.10 -28.73
N LEU A 57 -28.02 -4.35 -28.08
CA LEU A 57 -29.24 -4.93 -27.49
C LEU A 57 -30.20 -5.55 -28.52
N GLU A 58 -30.19 -5.05 -29.76
CA GLU A 58 -30.98 -5.57 -30.88
C GLU A 58 -30.34 -6.84 -31.49
N GLU A 59 -29.01 -6.87 -31.65
CA GLU A 59 -28.26 -8.01 -32.22
C GLU A 59 -28.14 -9.19 -31.24
N LEU A 60 -27.71 -8.91 -30.01
CA LEU A 60 -27.46 -9.90 -28.96
C LEU A 60 -28.77 -10.38 -28.31
N GLY A 61 -29.78 -9.51 -28.29
CA GLY A 61 -31.14 -9.79 -27.84
C GLY A 61 -31.31 -9.89 -26.32
N LEU A 62 -32.52 -9.57 -25.86
CA LEU A 62 -32.88 -9.50 -24.44
C LEU A 62 -32.55 -10.76 -23.63
N GLN A 63 -32.55 -11.96 -24.23
CA GLN A 63 -32.27 -13.21 -23.52
C GLN A 63 -30.80 -13.34 -23.12
N HIS A 64 -29.86 -13.04 -24.03
CA HIS A 64 -28.43 -13.04 -23.71
C HIS A 64 -28.06 -11.87 -22.82
N PHE A 65 -28.61 -10.67 -23.10
CA PHE A 65 -28.44 -9.50 -22.23
C PHE A 65 -28.93 -9.81 -20.80
N SER A 66 -30.08 -10.51 -20.68
CA SER A 66 -30.59 -10.95 -19.39
C SER A 66 -29.71 -11.97 -18.70
N ARG A 67 -28.97 -12.83 -19.41
CA ARG A 67 -28.02 -13.78 -18.79
C ARG A 67 -26.82 -13.02 -18.23
N ILE A 68 -26.22 -12.12 -19.02
CA ILE A 68 -25.10 -11.27 -18.61
C ILE A 68 -25.47 -10.42 -17.38
N VAL A 69 -26.62 -9.72 -17.43
CA VAL A 69 -27.09 -8.90 -16.31
C VAL A 69 -27.38 -9.73 -15.05
N LYS A 70 -27.87 -10.97 -15.20
CA LYS A 70 -28.18 -11.85 -14.05
C LYS A 70 -26.98 -12.60 -13.48
N SER A 71 -25.81 -12.61 -14.15
CA SER A 71 -24.55 -13.11 -13.57
C SER A 71 -23.76 -12.05 -12.79
N LEU A 72 -24.14 -10.78 -12.91
CA LEU A 72 -23.55 -9.66 -12.18
C LEU A 72 -24.34 -9.35 -10.89
N ASP A 73 -23.82 -8.41 -10.09
CA ASP A 73 -24.46 -7.95 -8.85
C ASP A 73 -25.88 -7.43 -9.10
N THR A 74 -26.87 -8.22 -8.68
CA THR A 74 -28.28 -7.97 -8.98
C THR A 74 -28.78 -6.64 -8.41
N ALA A 75 -28.29 -6.20 -7.25
CA ALA A 75 -28.70 -4.96 -6.61
C ALA A 75 -28.08 -3.72 -7.29
N LYS A 76 -26.84 -3.82 -7.79
CA LYS A 76 -26.19 -2.77 -8.58
C LYS A 76 -26.79 -2.67 -9.99
N MET A 77 -27.01 -3.80 -10.65
CA MET A 77 -27.62 -3.83 -11.99
C MET A 77 -29.07 -3.35 -11.99
N GLN A 78 -29.85 -3.71 -10.97
CA GLN A 78 -31.23 -3.21 -10.80
C GLN A 78 -31.27 -1.68 -10.68
N LYS A 79 -30.33 -1.08 -9.92
CA LYS A 79 -30.19 0.39 -9.83
C LYS A 79 -29.74 1.01 -11.14
N PHE A 80 -28.69 0.49 -11.78
CA PHE A 80 -28.14 1.05 -13.01
C PHE A 80 -29.13 1.01 -14.18
N LEU A 81 -29.80 -0.14 -14.40
CA LEU A 81 -30.79 -0.26 -15.48
C LEU A 81 -32.03 0.59 -15.21
N ARG A 82 -32.47 0.73 -13.95
CA ARG A 82 -33.58 1.62 -13.58
C ARG A 82 -33.23 3.10 -13.78
N PHE A 83 -31.97 3.49 -13.57
CA PHE A 83 -31.47 4.83 -13.90
C PHE A 83 -31.43 5.05 -15.42
N PHE A 84 -30.83 4.13 -16.17
CA PHE A 84 -30.58 4.31 -17.59
C PHE A 84 -31.87 4.20 -18.45
N PHE A 85 -32.71 3.20 -18.21
CA PHE A 85 -33.99 3.02 -18.91
C PHE A 85 -35.14 3.86 -18.32
N ASN A 86 -34.81 5.02 -17.75
CA ASN A 86 -35.77 6.03 -17.32
C ASN A 86 -36.19 6.88 -18.53
N THR A 87 -37.46 6.78 -18.93
CA THR A 87 -38.02 7.47 -20.10
C THR A 87 -37.87 9.00 -20.03
N LEU A 88 -37.88 9.58 -18.83
CA LEU A 88 -37.67 11.03 -18.64
C LEU A 88 -36.22 11.42 -18.93
N TYR A 89 -35.25 10.58 -18.57
CA TYR A 89 -33.83 10.88 -18.75
C TYR A 89 -33.41 10.68 -20.21
N LEU A 90 -33.88 9.60 -20.84
CA LEU A 90 -33.64 9.32 -22.26
C LEU A 90 -34.18 10.43 -23.18
N ASN A 91 -35.39 10.93 -22.93
CA ASN A 91 -36.02 11.97 -23.78
C ASN A 91 -35.59 13.42 -23.47
N THR A 92 -34.83 13.65 -22.39
CA THR A 92 -34.31 14.98 -22.05
C THR A 92 -32.78 14.94 -22.08
N TRP A 93 -32.13 15.16 -20.94
CA TRP A 93 -30.70 15.44 -20.86
C TRP A 93 -29.78 14.37 -21.49
N ILE A 94 -30.16 13.09 -21.55
CA ILE A 94 -29.34 12.09 -22.26
C ILE A 94 -29.32 12.39 -23.77
N LYS A 95 -30.48 12.63 -24.38
CA LYS A 95 -30.57 13.05 -25.78
C LYS A 95 -29.85 14.37 -26.00
N ASP A 96 -30.04 15.34 -25.11
CA ASP A 96 -29.48 16.70 -25.27
C ASP A 96 -27.93 16.67 -25.20
N GLU A 97 -27.35 15.94 -24.25
CA GLU A 97 -25.89 15.75 -24.14
C GLU A 97 -25.33 14.92 -25.31
N TRP A 98 -26.01 13.87 -25.76
CA TRP A 98 -25.60 13.11 -26.94
C TRP A 98 -25.70 13.93 -28.24
N SER A 99 -26.64 14.88 -28.31
CA SER A 99 -26.78 15.84 -29.41
C SER A 99 -25.66 16.90 -29.46
N GLN A 100 -24.76 16.94 -28.48
CA GLN A 100 -23.53 17.75 -28.57
C GLN A 100 -22.43 17.07 -29.41
N PHE A 101 -22.49 15.74 -29.56
CA PHE A 101 -21.48 14.94 -30.25
C PHE A 101 -21.92 14.46 -31.65
N TYR A 102 -23.23 14.29 -31.85
CA TYR A 102 -23.83 13.80 -33.09
C TYR A 102 -25.13 14.57 -33.40
N ASP A 103 -25.61 14.52 -34.64
CA ASP A 103 -26.85 15.22 -35.03
C ASP A 103 -28.06 14.71 -34.23
N SER A 104 -28.91 15.62 -33.75
CA SER A 104 -30.03 15.32 -32.84
C SER A 104 -31.12 14.46 -33.48
N LEU A 105 -31.25 14.47 -34.83
CA LEU A 105 -32.09 13.52 -35.57
C LEU A 105 -31.49 12.12 -35.51
N TYR A 106 -30.22 11.97 -35.88
CA TYR A 106 -29.49 10.70 -35.83
C TYR A 106 -29.47 10.07 -34.42
N VAL A 107 -29.21 10.87 -33.38
CA VAL A 107 -29.26 10.47 -31.97
C VAL A 107 -30.65 9.95 -31.58
N LYS A 108 -31.71 10.63 -32.04
CA LYS A 108 -33.08 10.23 -31.74
C LYS A 108 -33.41 8.89 -32.37
N GLU A 109 -33.24 8.78 -33.68
CA GLU A 109 -33.73 7.65 -34.48
C GLU A 109 -32.91 6.37 -34.27
N ASN A 110 -31.59 6.49 -34.11
CA ASN A 110 -30.71 5.31 -34.02
C ASN A 110 -30.44 4.85 -32.58
N TRP A 111 -30.59 5.72 -31.57
CA TRP A 111 -30.25 5.38 -30.18
C TRP A 111 -31.42 5.54 -29.21
N ILE A 112 -32.07 6.71 -29.16
CA ILE A 112 -33.14 6.97 -28.18
C ILE A 112 -34.40 6.14 -28.49
N ASP A 113 -34.88 6.15 -29.74
CA ASP A 113 -36.10 5.42 -30.11
C ASP A 113 -35.96 3.89 -29.95
N PRO A 114 -34.82 3.24 -30.30
CA PRO A 114 -34.56 1.84 -29.94
C PRO A 114 -34.49 1.56 -28.44
N LEU A 115 -33.84 2.42 -27.64
CA LEU A 115 -33.81 2.28 -26.17
C LEU A 115 -35.23 2.36 -25.58
N LEU A 116 -36.08 3.26 -26.08
CA LEU A 116 -37.48 3.37 -25.68
C LEU A 116 -38.31 2.14 -26.13
N ARG A 117 -38.04 1.59 -27.31
CA ARG A 117 -38.66 0.34 -27.83
C ARG A 117 -38.30 -0.89 -26.99
N TRP A 118 -37.10 -0.95 -26.42
CA TRP A 118 -36.69 -2.01 -25.50
C TRP A 118 -37.08 -1.75 -24.03
N GLN A 119 -37.35 -0.49 -23.65
CA GLN A 119 -37.69 -0.07 -22.28
C GLN A 119 -38.70 -0.98 -21.55
N PRO A 120 -39.90 -1.31 -22.08
CA PRO A 120 -40.88 -2.11 -21.33
C PRO A 120 -40.38 -3.54 -21.04
N LYS A 121 -39.58 -4.11 -21.95
CA LYS A 121 -38.96 -5.44 -21.77
C LYS A 121 -37.83 -5.40 -20.74
N VAL A 122 -37.06 -4.31 -20.68
CA VAL A 122 -36.04 -4.11 -19.65
C VAL A 122 -36.68 -3.79 -18.28
N GLN A 123 -37.82 -3.10 -18.22
CA GLN A 123 -38.57 -2.92 -16.97
C GLN A 123 -39.10 -4.25 -16.41
N GLN A 124 -39.55 -5.18 -17.26
CA GLN A 124 -39.89 -6.55 -16.83
C GLN A 124 -38.68 -7.28 -16.20
N LEU A 125 -37.49 -7.08 -16.75
CA LEU A 125 -36.24 -7.60 -16.20
C LEU A 125 -35.85 -6.92 -14.87
N ILE A 126 -36.03 -5.60 -14.75
CA ILE A 126 -35.82 -4.85 -13.51
C ILE A 126 -36.76 -5.36 -12.40
N GLY A 127 -38.01 -5.69 -12.75
CA GLY A 127 -38.95 -6.41 -11.87
C GLY A 127 -38.34 -7.73 -11.36
N GLN A 128 -37.96 -8.63 -12.28
CA GLN A 128 -37.35 -9.93 -11.93
C GLN A 128 -36.07 -9.83 -11.06
N LEU A 129 -35.29 -8.75 -11.20
CA LEU A 129 -34.14 -8.48 -10.32
C LEU A 129 -34.58 -7.97 -8.94
N THR A 130 -35.64 -7.18 -8.88
CA THR A 130 -36.22 -6.65 -7.64
C THR A 130 -36.86 -7.78 -6.82
N ASP A 131 -37.62 -8.67 -7.46
CA ASP A 131 -38.25 -9.83 -6.82
C ASP A 131 -37.20 -10.77 -6.21
N LYS A 132 -36.10 -11.00 -6.93
CA LYS A 132 -34.95 -11.77 -6.41
C LYS A 132 -34.34 -11.13 -5.17
N LEU A 133 -34.26 -9.79 -5.14
CA LEU A 133 -33.70 -9.06 -4.01
C LEU A 133 -34.63 -9.09 -2.78
N SER A 134 -35.95 -8.96 -2.96
CA SER A 134 -36.91 -9.09 -1.84
C SER A 134 -36.99 -10.52 -1.29
N ASN A 135 -36.89 -11.53 -2.16
CA ASN A 135 -36.89 -12.94 -1.77
C ASN A 135 -35.65 -13.33 -0.96
N HIS A 136 -34.50 -12.68 -1.19
CA HIS A 136 -33.30 -12.88 -0.38
C HIS A 136 -33.41 -12.29 1.03
N THR A 137 -34.28 -11.29 1.23
CA THR A 137 -34.51 -10.63 2.53
C THR A 137 -35.55 -11.36 3.39
N THR A 138 -36.40 -12.21 2.79
CA THR A 138 -37.54 -12.85 3.48
C THR A 138 -37.20 -14.17 4.19
N THR A 139 -35.97 -14.67 4.11
CA THR A 139 -35.51 -15.86 4.88
C THR A 139 -35.08 -15.55 6.31
N VAL A 140 -35.53 -14.42 6.89
CA VAL A 140 -35.50 -14.18 8.33
C VAL A 140 -36.92 -14.36 8.88
N LYS A 141 -37.13 -15.38 9.72
CA LYS A 141 -38.38 -15.54 10.46
C LYS A 141 -38.49 -14.45 11.53
N THR A 142 -39.08 -13.32 11.17
CA THR A 142 -39.44 -12.28 12.14
C THR A 142 -40.49 -12.82 13.09
N SER A 143 -40.10 -13.07 14.34
CA SER A 143 -41.02 -13.26 15.45
C SER A 143 -41.96 -12.05 15.57
N ALA A 144 -43.20 -12.30 16.00
CA ALA A 144 -44.27 -11.30 15.96
C ALA A 144 -43.86 -9.98 16.65
N VAL A 145 -43.91 -8.88 15.91
CA VAL A 145 -43.61 -7.54 16.42
C VAL A 145 -44.74 -7.11 17.36
N THR A 146 -44.39 -6.80 18.60
CA THR A 146 -45.32 -6.26 19.60
C THR A 146 -45.89 -4.92 19.12
N GLN A 147 -47.17 -4.89 18.75
CA GLN A 147 -47.84 -3.64 18.40
C GLN A 147 -47.98 -2.76 19.65
N PRO A 148 -47.62 -1.46 19.60
CA PRO A 148 -47.92 -0.52 20.68
C PRO A 148 -49.44 -0.43 20.88
N LYS A 149 -49.92 -0.76 22.08
CA LYS A 149 -51.34 -0.58 22.42
C LYS A 149 -51.61 0.90 22.64
N GLU A 150 -52.44 1.50 21.78
CA GLU A 150 -52.83 2.91 21.91
C GLU A 150 -53.48 3.19 23.27
N PHE A 151 -53.15 4.34 23.85
CA PHE A 151 -53.79 4.83 25.07
C PHE A 151 -55.09 5.56 24.73
N ASN A 152 -56.07 5.48 25.63
CA ASN A 152 -57.37 6.13 25.43
C ASN A 152 -57.21 7.65 25.35
N LEU A 153 -57.27 8.21 24.15
CA LEU A 153 -57.38 9.66 23.95
C LEU A 153 -58.71 10.16 24.51
N THR A 154 -58.66 10.90 25.60
CA THR A 154 -59.81 11.69 26.07
C THR A 154 -60.17 12.72 25.01
N VAL A 155 -61.37 12.59 24.43
CA VAL A 155 -61.87 13.53 23.41
C VAL A 155 -61.89 14.94 24.02
N PRO A 156 -61.10 15.90 23.50
CA PRO A 156 -61.10 17.25 24.02
C PRO A 156 -62.45 17.90 23.73
N LYS A 157 -62.99 18.65 24.71
CA LYS A 157 -64.18 19.48 24.49
C LYS A 157 -63.98 20.37 23.25
N PRO A 158 -65.00 20.55 22.39
CA PRO A 158 -64.90 21.43 21.24
C PRO A 158 -64.52 22.84 21.73
N ARG A 159 -63.38 23.36 21.26
CA ARG A 159 -63.01 24.75 21.50
C ARG A 159 -63.94 25.64 20.68
N ALA A 160 -64.59 26.59 21.35
CA ALA A 160 -65.27 27.67 20.65
C ALA A 160 -64.26 28.41 19.75
N ILE A 161 -64.71 28.84 18.57
CA ILE A 161 -63.92 29.70 17.69
C ILE A 161 -63.66 31.01 18.44
N PRO A 162 -62.41 31.42 18.67
CA PRO A 162 -62.13 32.71 19.28
C PRO A 162 -62.66 33.84 18.39
N ILE A 163 -63.30 34.84 19.00
CA ILE A 163 -63.60 36.10 18.32
C ILE A 163 -62.27 36.65 17.78
N PRO A 164 -62.19 37.08 16.50
CA PRO A 164 -60.94 37.60 15.96
C PRO A 164 -60.47 38.78 16.79
N LEU A 165 -59.28 38.63 17.39
CA LEU A 165 -58.60 39.74 18.06
C LEU A 165 -58.39 40.87 17.03
N PRO A 166 -58.61 42.14 17.40
CA PRO A 166 -58.25 43.25 16.54
C PRO A 166 -56.74 43.14 16.24
N ILE A 167 -56.38 43.24 14.96
CA ILE A 167 -55.00 43.05 14.50
C ILE A 167 -54.11 44.02 15.29
N PRO A 168 -53.13 43.53 16.07
CA PRO A 168 -52.20 44.41 16.77
C PRO A 168 -51.51 45.30 15.74
N THR A 169 -51.60 46.61 15.91
CA THR A 169 -50.84 47.55 15.08
C THR A 169 -49.37 47.24 15.25
N LEU A 170 -48.76 46.66 14.22
CA LEU A 170 -47.35 46.32 14.18
C LEU A 170 -46.53 47.53 14.64
N GLU A 171 -45.81 47.38 15.75
CA GLU A 171 -44.76 48.32 16.08
C GLU A 171 -43.83 48.40 14.88
N LYS A 172 -43.52 49.62 14.44
CA LYS A 172 -42.67 49.84 13.25
C LYS A 172 -41.37 49.08 13.48
N MET A 173 -41.05 48.16 12.57
CA MET A 173 -39.86 47.31 12.65
C MET A 173 -38.66 48.16 13.06
N GLN A 174 -37.97 47.74 14.13
CA GLN A 174 -36.74 48.42 14.55
C GLN A 174 -35.79 48.49 13.34
N PRO A 175 -35.17 49.66 13.07
CA PRO A 175 -34.35 49.83 11.89
C PRO A 175 -33.24 48.79 11.88
N VAL A 176 -33.10 48.08 10.75
CA VAL A 176 -32.15 46.98 10.57
C VAL A 176 -30.78 47.42 11.11
N PRO A 177 -30.20 46.69 12.10
CA PRO A 177 -29.11 47.22 12.89
C PRO A 177 -27.91 47.58 12.00
N PRO A 178 -27.18 48.67 12.29
CA PRO A 178 -26.11 49.17 11.41
C PRO A 178 -24.88 48.24 11.34
N SER A 179 -24.93 47.06 11.98
CA SER A 179 -24.03 45.93 11.75
C SER A 179 -24.34 45.18 10.44
N THR A 180 -25.61 45.07 10.03
CA THR A 180 -26.01 44.32 8.82
C THR A 180 -25.49 44.94 7.53
N TYR A 181 -25.32 46.26 7.50
CA TYR A 181 -24.73 47.00 6.38
C TYR A 181 -23.19 47.08 6.44
N LYS A 182 -22.55 46.59 7.51
CA LYS A 182 -21.09 46.53 7.61
C LYS A 182 -20.62 45.19 7.03
N PRO A 183 -19.59 45.16 6.16
CA PRO A 183 -19.03 43.90 5.69
C PRO A 183 -18.49 43.11 6.90
N PRO A 184 -18.73 41.79 6.96
CA PRO A 184 -18.32 40.97 8.09
C PRO A 184 -16.80 40.85 8.17
N LYS A 185 -16.27 40.45 9.34
CA LYS A 185 -14.85 40.59 9.68
C LYS A 185 -13.94 39.83 8.71
N GLU A 186 -14.37 38.65 8.25
CA GLU A 186 -13.61 37.78 7.36
C GLU A 186 -13.33 38.48 6.02
N LYS A 187 -14.21 39.38 5.54
CA LYS A 187 -13.94 40.15 4.31
C LYS A 187 -12.78 41.12 4.48
N LYS A 188 -12.67 41.79 5.64
CA LYS A 188 -11.56 42.70 5.94
C LYS A 188 -10.25 41.95 6.12
N GLU A 189 -10.31 40.79 6.78
CA GLU A 189 -9.17 39.89 6.94
C GLU A 189 -8.70 39.34 5.58
N LEU A 190 -9.63 38.96 4.69
CA LEU A 190 -9.33 38.59 3.30
C LEU A 190 -8.74 39.75 2.49
N GLU A 191 -9.19 40.99 2.67
CA GLU A 191 -8.61 42.18 2.05
C GLU A 191 -7.20 42.51 2.59
N GLU A 192 -6.92 42.21 3.86
CA GLU A 192 -5.56 42.27 4.41
C GLU A 192 -4.67 41.16 3.88
N ILE A 193 -5.15 39.92 3.82
CA ILE A 193 -4.43 38.78 3.24
C ILE A 193 -4.12 39.07 1.77
N LYS A 194 -5.09 39.54 0.99
CA LYS A 194 -4.88 39.98 -0.40
C LYS A 194 -3.82 41.08 -0.52
N ARG A 195 -3.83 42.10 0.35
CA ARG A 195 -2.79 43.15 0.34
C ARG A 195 -1.41 42.65 0.78
N LYS A 196 -1.35 41.70 1.73
CA LYS A 196 -0.11 41.04 2.17
C LYS A 196 0.44 40.13 1.06
N ASN A 197 -0.43 39.38 0.37
CA ASN A 197 -0.09 38.55 -0.79
C ASN A 197 0.36 39.39 -1.99
N TRP A 198 -0.35 40.49 -2.29
CA TRP A 198 0.07 41.45 -3.33
C TRP A 198 1.48 41.96 -3.06
N ARG A 199 1.75 42.45 -1.84
CA ARG A 199 3.11 42.90 -1.47
C ARG A 199 4.15 41.77 -1.52
N LYS A 200 3.83 40.54 -1.08
CA LYS A 200 4.71 39.37 -1.24
C LYS A 200 4.99 39.08 -2.73
N ALA A 201 3.97 39.18 -3.59
CA ALA A 201 4.08 38.94 -5.03
C ALA A 201 4.84 40.06 -5.75
N GLU A 202 4.55 41.33 -5.47
CA GLU A 202 5.30 42.51 -5.93
C GLU A 202 6.77 42.41 -5.52
N VAL A 203 7.07 42.08 -4.26
CA VAL A 203 8.45 41.88 -3.81
C VAL A 203 9.09 40.68 -4.51
N SER A 204 8.38 39.56 -4.69
CA SER A 204 8.93 38.40 -5.42
C SER A 204 9.22 38.71 -6.89
N VAL A 205 8.32 39.42 -7.56
CA VAL A 205 8.48 39.88 -8.94
C VAL A 205 9.60 40.90 -9.01
N LEU A 206 9.66 41.90 -8.12
CA LEU A 206 10.74 42.89 -8.06
C LEU A 206 12.09 42.28 -7.70
N TYR A 207 12.17 41.21 -6.90
CA TYR A 207 13.42 40.47 -6.68
C TYR A 207 13.85 39.73 -7.96
N SER A 208 12.93 39.12 -8.71
CA SER A 208 13.27 38.57 -10.04
C SER A 208 13.67 39.65 -11.05
N TYR A 209 12.96 40.78 -11.11
CA TYR A 209 13.23 41.88 -12.03
C TYR A 209 14.50 42.66 -11.66
N SER A 210 14.79 42.81 -10.37
CA SER A 210 16.05 43.36 -9.86
C SER A 210 17.21 42.41 -10.13
N SER A 211 17.04 41.10 -9.95
CA SER A 211 18.05 40.12 -10.35
C SER A 211 18.32 40.18 -11.87
N LEU A 212 17.28 40.27 -12.70
CA LEU A 212 17.39 40.42 -14.16
C LEU A 212 17.98 41.78 -14.59
N SER A 213 17.62 42.87 -13.93
CA SER A 213 18.09 44.23 -14.22
C SER A 213 19.53 44.48 -13.75
N PHE A 214 19.91 43.89 -12.60
CA PHE A 214 21.29 43.87 -12.15
C PHE A 214 22.14 43.04 -13.12
N LEU A 215 21.65 41.87 -13.58
CA LEU A 215 22.32 41.08 -14.62
C LEU A 215 22.47 41.85 -15.94
N LEU A 216 21.43 42.57 -16.40
CA LEU A 216 21.51 43.38 -17.63
C LEU A 216 22.60 44.45 -17.59
N ASN A 217 22.85 45.06 -16.43
CA ASN A 217 23.96 46.02 -16.25
C ASN A 217 25.31 45.34 -15.96
N PHE A 218 25.33 44.15 -15.36
CA PHE A 218 26.58 43.43 -15.03
C PHE A 218 27.21 42.70 -16.22
N VAL A 219 26.43 42.38 -17.27
CA VAL A 219 26.93 41.78 -18.53
C VAL A 219 27.98 42.66 -19.24
N SER A 220 28.04 43.97 -18.94
CA SER A 220 29.03 44.89 -19.50
C SER A 220 30.45 44.76 -18.90
N TYR A 221 30.69 43.93 -17.89
CA TYR A 221 32.03 43.62 -17.40
C TYR A 221 32.29 42.11 -17.32
N ASN A 222 33.33 41.67 -18.03
CA ASN A 222 33.69 40.27 -18.23
C ASN A 222 33.89 39.50 -16.91
N PHE A 223 32.89 38.72 -16.52
CA PHE A 223 33.08 37.58 -15.63
C PHE A 223 33.14 36.32 -16.50
N PRO A 224 34.23 35.53 -16.48
CA PRO A 224 34.34 34.31 -17.28
C PRO A 224 33.42 33.24 -16.69
N PHE A 225 32.15 33.27 -17.08
CA PHE A 225 31.22 32.19 -16.79
C PHE A 225 31.77 30.93 -17.44
N SER A 226 32.24 29.99 -16.62
CA SER A 226 32.79 28.72 -17.10
C SER A 226 31.82 28.12 -18.09
N GLN A 227 32.29 27.85 -19.32
CA GLN A 227 31.49 27.08 -20.26
C GLN A 227 31.21 25.74 -19.57
N ILE A 228 29.98 25.56 -19.11
CA ILE A 228 29.44 24.23 -18.88
C ILE A 228 29.45 23.64 -20.28
N ASP A 229 30.38 22.72 -20.52
CA ASP A 229 30.51 22.03 -21.79
C ASP A 229 29.23 21.25 -22.05
N ASN A 230 28.28 21.94 -22.68
CA ASN A 230 27.17 21.37 -23.41
C ASN A 230 27.79 20.68 -24.64
N ILE A 231 28.52 19.58 -24.38
CA ILE A 231 28.83 18.54 -25.35
C ILE A 231 27.52 18.36 -26.13
N PRO A 232 27.48 18.62 -27.45
CA PRO A 232 26.23 18.73 -28.19
C PRO A 232 25.65 17.33 -28.45
N ILE A 233 25.18 16.69 -27.37
CA ILE A 233 24.31 15.53 -27.39
C ILE A 233 23.06 15.98 -28.14
N LYS A 234 23.05 15.69 -29.44
CA LYS A 234 22.00 16.09 -30.38
C LYS A 234 20.65 15.58 -29.89
N LEU A 235 19.93 16.42 -29.16
CA LEU A 235 18.63 16.06 -28.60
C LEU A 235 17.68 15.75 -29.75
N ASN A 236 17.18 14.52 -29.82
CA ASN A 236 16.16 14.15 -30.79
C ASN A 236 14.98 15.12 -30.68
N ALA A 237 14.34 15.48 -31.80
CA ALA A 237 13.21 16.43 -31.81
C ALA A 237 12.12 16.04 -30.77
N ALA A 238 11.81 14.75 -30.65
CA ALA A 238 10.87 14.24 -29.64
C ALA A 238 11.36 14.35 -28.18
N ALA A 239 12.66 14.51 -27.92
CA ALA A 239 13.17 14.84 -26.59
C ALA A 239 12.97 16.34 -26.30
N ILE A 240 13.38 17.22 -27.24
CA ILE A 240 13.20 18.68 -27.15
C ILE A 240 11.73 19.02 -26.89
N LEU A 241 10.80 18.46 -27.68
CA LEU A 241 9.37 18.74 -27.56
C LEU A 241 8.76 18.20 -26.24
N ARG A 242 9.20 17.03 -25.76
CA ARG A 242 8.72 16.49 -24.47
C ARG A 242 9.25 17.28 -23.28
N GLU A 243 10.51 17.71 -23.32
CA GLU A 243 11.11 18.53 -22.27
C GLU A 243 10.53 19.95 -22.25
N GLY A 244 10.37 20.57 -23.42
CA GLY A 244 9.70 21.87 -23.58
C GLY A 244 8.25 21.84 -23.06
N ALA A 245 7.47 20.82 -23.43
CA ALA A 245 6.10 20.65 -22.93
C ALA A 245 6.04 20.41 -21.41
N LEU A 246 7.06 19.76 -20.82
CA LEU A 246 7.18 19.56 -19.37
C LEU A 246 7.45 20.90 -18.66
N TYR A 247 8.34 21.74 -19.20
CA TYR A 247 8.59 23.08 -18.66
C TYR A 247 7.41 24.04 -18.85
N GLN A 248 6.73 24.02 -19.99
CA GLN A 248 5.50 24.79 -20.21
C GLN A 248 4.44 24.44 -19.16
N ARG A 249 4.19 23.15 -18.88
CA ARG A 249 3.27 22.71 -17.82
C ARG A 249 3.68 23.18 -16.42
N LYS A 250 4.99 23.23 -16.11
CA LYS A 250 5.48 23.79 -14.83
C LYS A 250 5.28 25.30 -14.75
N MET A 251 5.59 26.03 -15.82
CA MET A 251 5.38 27.47 -15.92
C MET A 251 3.89 27.81 -15.74
N GLU A 252 2.99 27.09 -16.42
CA GLU A 252 1.55 27.22 -16.21
C GLU A 252 1.13 26.94 -14.75
N GLN A 253 1.73 25.95 -14.08
CA GLN A 253 1.41 25.62 -12.69
C GLN A 253 1.83 26.73 -11.73
N GLU A 254 3.04 27.30 -11.88
CA GLU A 254 3.47 28.44 -11.06
C GLU A 254 2.70 29.73 -11.42
N LEU A 255 2.34 29.96 -12.68
CA LEU A 255 1.44 31.06 -13.07
C LEU A 255 0.06 30.92 -12.41
N LYS A 256 -0.56 29.73 -12.47
CA LYS A 256 -1.83 29.42 -11.80
C LYS A 256 -1.70 29.52 -10.27
N ARG A 257 -0.53 29.23 -9.69
CA ARG A 257 -0.25 29.46 -8.27
C ARG A 257 -0.21 30.95 -7.94
N ILE A 258 0.58 31.75 -8.67
CA ILE A 258 0.66 33.21 -8.47
C ILE A 258 -0.72 33.85 -8.62
N GLU A 259 -1.50 33.45 -9.63
CA GLU A 259 -2.87 33.92 -9.81
C GLU A 259 -3.76 33.60 -8.60
N ASN A 260 -3.68 32.39 -8.06
CA ASN A 260 -4.42 32.00 -6.85
C ASN A 260 -3.99 32.81 -5.60
N LEU A 261 -2.69 33.12 -5.46
CA LEU A 261 -2.21 33.98 -4.37
C LEU A 261 -2.73 35.42 -4.50
N LEU A 262 -2.77 35.97 -5.72
CA LEU A 262 -3.38 37.28 -6.02
C LEU A 262 -4.90 37.28 -5.78
N ARG A 263 -5.58 36.18 -6.10
CA ARG A 263 -7.01 35.94 -5.77
C ARG A 263 -7.26 35.81 -4.25
N GLY A 264 -6.21 35.67 -3.43
CA GLY A 264 -6.27 35.67 -1.97
C GLY A 264 -6.14 34.29 -1.30
N ALA A 265 -5.71 33.25 -2.02
CA ALA A 265 -5.37 31.96 -1.43
C ALA A 265 -4.12 32.05 -0.54
N GLY A 266 -4.00 31.16 0.45
CA GLY A 266 -2.78 31.01 1.26
C GLY A 266 -1.76 30.10 0.59
N ASP A 267 -0.46 30.38 0.78
CA ASP A 267 0.63 29.50 0.35
C ASP A 267 0.70 28.25 1.25
N PRO A 268 0.53 27.02 0.74
CA PRO A 268 0.69 25.81 1.54
C PRO A 268 2.17 25.49 1.86
N SER A 269 3.12 26.22 1.27
CA SER A 269 4.57 25.97 1.43
C SER A 269 5.02 26.02 2.88
N GLU A 270 4.59 27.03 3.64
CA GLU A 270 4.94 27.20 5.06
C GLU A 270 4.45 26.00 5.90
N PHE A 271 3.22 25.52 5.65
CA PHE A 271 2.65 24.32 6.28
C PHE A 271 3.35 23.02 5.85
N LEU A 272 3.70 22.88 4.57
CA LEU A 272 4.38 21.68 4.05
C LEU A 272 5.84 21.58 4.52
N GLU A 273 6.50 22.72 4.78
CA GLU A 273 7.82 22.74 5.41
C GLU A 273 7.73 22.42 6.91
N TRP A 274 6.78 23.00 7.63
CA TRP A 274 6.48 22.63 9.01
C TRP A 274 6.15 21.13 9.15
N GLN A 275 5.32 20.57 8.26
CA GLN A 275 4.97 19.15 8.28
C GLN A 275 6.19 18.24 8.03
N LYS A 276 7.13 18.66 7.17
CA LYS A 276 8.40 17.93 6.96
C LYS A 276 9.31 18.02 8.17
N GLN A 277 9.38 19.17 8.84
CA GLN A 277 10.16 19.33 10.07
C GLN A 277 9.61 18.48 11.20
N MET A 278 8.28 18.45 11.39
CA MET A 278 7.66 17.60 12.42
C MET A 278 7.88 16.11 12.13
N ARG A 279 7.65 15.64 10.88
CA ARG A 279 7.98 14.25 10.50
C ARG A 279 9.47 13.90 10.68
N GLY A 280 10.37 14.87 10.57
CA GLY A 280 11.78 14.70 10.90
C GLY A 280 11.98 14.42 12.39
N LYS A 281 11.42 15.28 13.25
CA LYS A 281 11.45 15.12 14.71
C LYS A 281 10.78 13.82 15.17
N ASP A 282 9.60 13.48 14.63
CA ASP A 282 8.88 12.24 14.94
C ASP A 282 9.76 11.00 14.69
N LEU A 283 10.60 11.03 13.65
CA LEU A 283 11.56 9.97 13.31
C LEU A 283 12.81 10.00 14.19
N GLU A 284 13.34 11.19 14.50
CA GLU A 284 14.48 11.39 15.41
C GLU A 284 14.14 10.89 16.82
N GLU A 285 12.95 11.22 17.35
CA GLU A 285 12.44 10.75 18.64
C GLU A 285 12.23 9.21 18.65
N GLN A 286 11.69 8.63 17.57
CA GLN A 286 11.57 7.16 17.44
C GLN A 286 12.92 6.46 17.47
N LEU A 287 13.94 7.00 16.79
CA LEU A 287 15.30 6.46 16.82
C LEU A 287 15.94 6.58 18.21
N ALA A 288 15.75 7.73 18.87
CA ALA A 288 16.21 7.96 20.24
C ALA A 288 15.55 6.99 21.24
N GLU A 289 14.24 6.72 21.10
CA GLU A 289 13.55 5.71 21.92
C GLU A 289 14.09 4.30 21.66
N ILE A 290 14.35 3.92 20.41
CA ILE A 290 14.91 2.60 20.09
C ILE A 290 16.31 2.44 20.71
N GLU A 291 17.16 3.47 20.68
CA GLU A 291 18.45 3.42 21.40
C GLU A 291 18.26 3.39 22.92
N CYS A 292 17.33 4.18 23.49
CA CYS A 292 17.03 4.14 24.92
C CYS A 292 16.60 2.74 25.38
N ARG A 293 15.66 2.10 24.68
CA ARG A 293 15.20 0.72 24.97
C ARG A 293 16.34 -0.29 24.85
N ARG A 294 17.19 -0.17 23.82
CA ARG A 294 18.39 -1.01 23.62
C ARG A 294 19.40 -0.86 24.76
N LEU A 295 19.60 0.35 25.26
CA LEU A 295 20.51 0.61 26.39
C LEU A 295 19.92 0.17 27.73
N GLN A 296 18.61 0.36 27.95
CA GLN A 296 17.90 -0.19 29.12
C GLN A 296 18.03 -1.71 29.20
N GLY A 297 17.89 -2.43 28.07
CA GLY A 297 18.11 -3.88 28.01
C GLY A 297 19.54 -4.30 28.39
N LYS A 298 20.56 -3.54 27.97
CA LYS A 298 21.96 -3.78 28.39
C LYS A 298 22.18 -3.51 29.87
N LEU A 299 21.60 -2.42 30.39
CA LEU A 299 21.69 -2.04 31.80
C LEU A 299 21.06 -3.10 32.69
N SER A 300 19.85 -3.56 32.34
CA SER A 300 19.15 -4.64 33.04
C SER A 300 19.94 -5.97 33.03
N HIS A 301 20.65 -6.27 31.94
CA HIS A 301 21.52 -7.46 31.89
C HIS A 301 22.70 -7.36 32.87
N GLU A 302 23.42 -6.23 32.91
CA GLU A 302 24.54 -6.04 33.85
C GLU A 302 24.07 -6.02 35.32
N GLU A 303 22.90 -5.41 35.59
CA GLU A 303 22.29 -5.42 36.93
C GLU A 303 21.84 -6.83 37.35
N ALA A 304 21.30 -7.64 36.42
CA ALA A 304 20.94 -9.04 36.69
C ALA A 304 22.19 -9.91 36.97
N VAL A 305 23.30 -9.68 36.24
CA VAL A 305 24.57 -10.38 36.50
C VAL A 305 25.15 -10.00 37.87
N LEU A 306 25.12 -8.72 38.24
CA LEU A 306 25.51 -8.24 39.57
C LEU A 306 24.64 -8.85 40.69
N ALA A 307 23.32 -8.85 40.52
CA ALA A 307 22.40 -9.46 41.48
C ALA A 307 22.69 -10.97 41.67
N HIS A 308 22.98 -11.69 40.58
CA HIS A 308 23.37 -13.10 40.63
C HIS A 308 24.72 -13.31 41.33
N GLN A 309 25.71 -12.43 41.11
CA GLN A 309 26.99 -12.46 41.84
C GLN A 309 26.81 -12.21 43.34
N ASN A 310 25.96 -11.26 43.73
CA ASN A 310 25.62 -11.00 45.14
C ASN A 310 24.97 -12.23 45.80
N VAL A 311 23.99 -12.85 45.15
CA VAL A 311 23.32 -14.06 45.66
C VAL A 311 24.30 -15.23 45.82
N ILE A 312 25.26 -15.41 44.89
CA ILE A 312 26.34 -16.40 45.05
C ILE A 312 27.22 -16.07 46.27
N GLN A 313 27.60 -14.81 46.48
CA GLN A 313 28.41 -14.41 47.63
C GLN A 313 27.67 -14.62 48.97
N GLU A 314 26.38 -14.31 49.03
CA GLU A 314 25.56 -14.61 50.21
C GLU A 314 25.44 -16.12 50.46
N ASN A 315 25.20 -16.91 49.41
CA ASN A 315 25.04 -18.36 49.56
C ASN A 315 26.36 -19.05 49.94
N LYS A 316 27.52 -18.55 49.48
CA LYS A 316 28.84 -18.95 50.02
C LYS A 316 28.90 -18.69 51.53
N LYS A 317 28.71 -17.45 51.97
CA LYS A 317 28.74 -17.07 53.39
C LYS A 317 27.81 -17.90 54.26
N LYS A 318 26.56 -18.14 53.80
CA LYS A 318 25.60 -19.02 54.49
C LYS A 318 26.08 -20.47 54.55
N ALA A 319 26.66 -21.01 53.47
CA ALA A 319 27.21 -22.37 53.44
C ALA A 319 28.51 -22.53 54.25
N ASP A 320 29.25 -21.45 54.49
CA ASP A 320 30.42 -21.43 55.37
C ASP A 320 29.99 -21.38 56.84
N LEU A 321 29.06 -20.49 57.22
CA LEU A 321 28.44 -20.47 58.56
C LEU A 321 27.81 -21.82 58.94
N MET A 322 27.01 -22.42 58.04
CA MET A 322 26.43 -23.76 58.24
C MET A 322 27.50 -24.88 58.35
N ARG A 323 28.74 -24.63 57.90
CA ARG A 323 29.87 -25.56 58.07
C ARG A 323 30.55 -25.37 59.43
N GLU A 324 30.64 -24.14 59.90
CA GLU A 324 31.13 -23.77 61.24
C GLU A 324 30.18 -24.31 62.32
N GLU A 325 28.88 -24.01 62.25
CA GLU A 325 27.84 -24.58 63.13
C GLU A 325 27.87 -26.11 63.16
N LYS A 326 28.02 -26.75 61.98
CA LYS A 326 28.14 -28.21 61.90
C LYS A 326 29.46 -28.71 62.53
N ALA A 327 30.56 -27.99 62.39
CA ALA A 327 31.83 -28.35 63.03
C ALA A 327 31.71 -28.29 64.55
N GLU A 328 31.12 -27.23 65.11
CA GLU A 328 30.83 -27.10 66.54
C GLU A 328 29.96 -28.25 67.07
N LEU A 329 28.87 -28.59 66.36
CA LEU A 329 28.02 -29.73 66.70
C LEU A 329 28.77 -31.08 66.63
N MET A 330 29.68 -31.25 65.67
CA MET A 330 30.53 -32.45 65.59
C MET A 330 31.57 -32.50 66.72
N HIS A 331 32.12 -31.37 67.15
CA HIS A 331 32.99 -31.30 68.33
C HIS A 331 32.23 -31.67 69.61
N GLN A 332 31.06 -31.08 69.86
CA GLN A 332 30.20 -31.43 71.01
C GLN A 332 29.80 -32.92 71.01
N TYR A 333 29.55 -33.50 69.83
CA TYR A 333 29.23 -34.92 69.71
C TYR A 333 30.47 -35.81 69.97
N ALA A 334 31.65 -35.41 69.52
CA ALA A 334 32.90 -36.11 69.81
C ALA A 334 33.24 -36.09 71.32
N GLU A 335 33.02 -34.96 72.00
CA GLU A 335 33.18 -34.86 73.46
C GLU A 335 32.22 -35.78 74.21
N LYS A 336 30.93 -35.79 73.84
CA LYS A 336 29.94 -36.71 74.42
C LYS A 336 30.29 -38.17 74.16
N ARG A 337 30.73 -38.52 72.96
CA ARG A 337 31.22 -39.88 72.66
C ARG A 337 32.48 -40.24 73.44
N LEU A 338 33.33 -39.28 73.80
CA LEU A 338 34.48 -39.49 74.69
C LEU A 338 34.05 -39.71 76.15
N GLN A 339 32.96 -39.07 76.60
CA GLN A 339 32.36 -39.28 77.92
C GLN A 339 31.68 -40.66 78.00
N GLU A 340 30.78 -40.98 77.07
CA GLU A 340 30.16 -42.31 76.94
C GLU A 340 31.21 -43.43 76.87
N GLN A 341 32.33 -43.23 76.15
CA GLN A 341 33.41 -44.21 76.10
C GLN A 341 34.16 -44.40 77.42
N LYS A 342 34.13 -43.43 78.34
CA LYS A 342 34.68 -43.61 79.70
C LYS A 342 33.70 -44.41 80.56
N GLU A 343 32.44 -43.99 80.60
CA GLU A 343 31.36 -44.70 81.30
C GLU A 343 31.24 -46.16 80.85
N VAL A 344 31.27 -46.42 79.54
CA VAL A 344 31.25 -47.78 78.99
C VAL A 344 32.54 -48.55 79.28
N ARG A 345 33.71 -47.91 79.40
CA ARG A 345 34.94 -48.60 79.85
C ARG A 345 34.83 -49.01 81.31
N GLU A 346 34.37 -48.13 82.18
CA GLU A 346 34.16 -48.40 83.61
C GLU A 346 33.14 -49.54 83.80
N LEU A 347 32.03 -49.52 83.07
CA LEU A 347 31.05 -50.63 83.04
C LEU A 347 31.64 -51.92 82.46
N VAL A 348 32.46 -51.84 81.40
CA VAL A 348 33.14 -53.01 80.81
C VAL A 348 34.19 -53.59 81.76
N GLU A 349 34.87 -52.79 82.59
CA GLU A 349 35.78 -53.30 83.61
C GLU A 349 35.01 -54.09 84.68
N GLN A 350 33.89 -53.55 85.20
CA GLN A 350 32.99 -54.26 86.12
C GLN A 350 32.44 -55.56 85.50
N VAL A 351 31.99 -55.53 84.24
CA VAL A 351 31.50 -56.71 83.52
C VAL A 351 32.64 -57.70 83.20
N MET A 352 33.88 -57.23 82.97
CA MET A 352 35.06 -58.07 82.78
C MET A 352 35.46 -58.80 84.06
N GLU A 353 35.27 -58.19 85.24
CA GLU A 353 35.39 -58.87 86.53
C GLU A 353 34.33 -59.97 86.68
N GLY A 354 33.07 -59.67 86.38
CA GLY A 354 32.01 -60.68 86.29
C GLY A 354 32.32 -61.80 85.27
N HIS A 355 32.93 -61.47 84.12
CA HIS A 355 33.28 -62.44 83.09
C HIS A 355 34.53 -63.27 83.40
N LYS A 356 35.48 -62.79 84.21
CA LYS A 356 36.56 -63.63 84.78
C LYS A 356 35.92 -64.78 85.57
N ASN A 357 34.95 -64.48 86.43
CA ASN A 357 34.21 -65.44 87.24
C ASN A 357 33.37 -66.40 86.36
N ALA A 358 32.65 -65.87 85.35
CA ALA A 358 31.85 -66.69 84.44
C ALA A 358 32.69 -67.61 83.53
N LYS A 359 33.89 -67.19 83.09
CA LYS A 359 34.79 -68.05 82.30
C LYS A 359 35.29 -69.26 83.09
N GLN A 360 35.57 -69.10 84.39
CA GLN A 360 35.92 -70.21 85.30
C GLN A 360 34.79 -71.27 85.39
N ALA A 361 33.52 -70.86 85.23
CA ALA A 361 32.40 -71.79 85.11
C ALA A 361 32.30 -72.41 83.70
N LYS A 362 32.40 -71.62 82.63
CA LYS A 362 32.15 -72.07 81.25
C LYS A 362 33.17 -73.11 80.74
N ILE A 363 34.42 -73.03 81.19
CA ILE A 363 35.48 -74.03 80.90
C ILE A 363 35.09 -75.43 81.39
N LYS A 364 34.28 -75.54 82.45
CA LYS A 364 33.79 -76.84 82.97
C LYS A 364 32.75 -77.48 82.05
N LEU A 365 31.97 -76.67 81.34
CA LEU A 365 30.87 -77.11 80.48
C LEU A 365 31.30 -77.38 79.03
N GLN A 366 32.29 -76.66 78.51
CA GLN A 366 32.73 -76.80 77.12
C GLN A 366 33.30 -78.19 76.80
N LYS A 367 33.87 -78.88 77.80
CA LYS A 367 34.34 -80.28 77.73
C LYS A 367 33.23 -81.29 77.35
N TYR A 368 31.96 -80.97 77.54
CA TYR A 368 30.83 -81.85 77.21
C TYR A 368 30.28 -81.69 75.79
N LYS A 369 30.52 -80.57 75.10
CA LYS A 369 29.84 -80.27 73.81
C LYS A 369 30.63 -80.63 72.55
N GLN A 370 31.92 -80.95 72.66
CA GLN A 370 32.75 -81.30 71.50
C GLN A 370 32.42 -82.68 70.90
N GLN A 371 31.56 -83.48 71.56
CA GLN A 371 31.24 -84.86 71.18
C GLN A 371 30.10 -85.01 70.14
N ILE A 372 29.47 -83.92 69.68
CA ILE A 372 28.18 -83.97 68.93
C ILE A 372 28.27 -83.47 67.47
N VAL A 373 29.24 -82.62 67.12
CA VAL A 373 29.18 -81.82 65.87
C VAL A 373 29.71 -82.55 64.63
N GLN A 374 30.29 -83.75 64.76
CA GLN A 374 30.99 -84.41 63.66
C GLN A 374 30.09 -85.16 62.66
N GLU A 375 28.77 -85.24 62.89
CA GLU A 375 27.88 -86.22 62.23
C GLU A 375 27.03 -85.69 61.04
N VAL A 376 27.13 -84.40 60.65
CA VAL A 376 26.04 -83.72 59.89
C VAL A 376 26.43 -83.12 58.52
N CYS A 377 27.69 -83.17 58.09
CA CYS A 377 28.20 -82.23 57.07
C CYS A 377 28.16 -82.65 55.57
N GLU A 378 27.67 -83.83 55.18
CA GLU A 378 28.12 -84.46 53.91
C GLU A 378 27.17 -84.37 52.68
N GLU A 379 25.89 -84.03 52.81
CA GLU A 379 24.86 -84.49 51.83
C GLU A 379 24.52 -83.59 50.60
N ASN A 380 24.97 -82.33 50.48
CA ASN A 380 24.08 -81.28 49.92
C ASN A 380 24.62 -80.43 48.73
N ARG A 381 24.99 -81.00 47.54
CA ARG A 381 25.85 -80.25 46.58
C ARG A 381 25.65 -80.24 45.03
N GLU A 382 24.73 -80.97 44.37
CA GLU A 382 24.97 -81.37 42.94
C GLU A 382 24.10 -80.78 41.77
N LEU A 383 23.02 -80.02 41.97
CA LEU A 383 21.88 -79.99 41.01
C LEU A 383 21.77 -78.90 39.87
N LEU A 384 22.75 -78.05 39.56
CA LEU A 384 22.46 -76.70 38.99
C LEU A 384 23.16 -76.27 37.66
N ARG A 385 22.87 -76.82 36.45
CA ARG A 385 23.75 -76.54 35.28
C ARG A 385 23.28 -76.43 33.80
N GLN A 386 22.00 -76.51 33.41
CA GLN A 386 21.65 -76.87 32.00
C GLN A 386 20.51 -76.05 31.33
N ALA A 387 20.83 -75.04 30.47
CA ALA A 387 20.09 -74.50 29.29
C ALA A 387 20.38 -73.00 29.01
N LEU A 388 20.42 -72.55 27.74
CA LEU A 388 20.48 -71.11 27.35
C LEU A 388 20.19 -70.67 25.87
N GLU A 389 20.29 -71.50 24.83
CA GLU A 389 21.09 -71.10 23.65
C GLU A 389 20.45 -70.67 22.28
N GLU A 390 19.14 -70.70 22.02
CA GLU A 390 18.59 -70.99 20.65
C GLU A 390 18.19 -69.86 19.64
N GLU A 391 18.40 -68.54 19.83
CA GLU A 391 17.53 -67.50 19.17
C GLU A 391 17.94 -66.78 17.82
N GLU A 392 19.18 -66.79 17.30
CA GLU A 392 19.70 -65.60 16.55
C GLU A 392 19.36 -65.31 15.04
N GLU A 393 18.97 -66.25 14.16
CA GLU A 393 19.36 -66.15 12.72
C GLU A 393 18.57 -65.25 11.69
N LYS A 394 17.38 -64.70 11.97
CA LYS A 394 16.31 -64.59 10.92
C LYS A 394 16.32 -63.47 9.84
N LEU A 395 17.18 -62.43 9.83
CA LEU A 395 16.77 -61.10 9.30
C LEU A 395 17.54 -60.40 8.11
N ARG A 396 17.66 -60.98 6.90
CA ARG A 396 18.21 -60.26 5.69
C ARG A 396 17.59 -60.69 4.34
N LYS A 397 16.98 -59.80 3.51
CA LYS A 397 16.80 -60.04 2.02
C LYS A 397 16.20 -59.00 1.01
N ARG A 398 15.96 -57.70 1.26
CA ARG A 398 15.25 -56.84 0.24
C ARG A 398 15.86 -55.44 -0.04
N TYR A 399 16.10 -55.16 -1.33
CA TYR A 399 16.45 -53.85 -1.92
C TYR A 399 16.08 -53.83 -3.43
N GLU A 400 16.25 -52.70 -4.10
CA GLU A 400 16.23 -52.47 -5.58
C GLU A 400 14.97 -52.80 -6.42
N LEU A 401 14.39 -51.76 -7.06
CA LEU A 401 13.70 -51.88 -8.36
C LEU A 401 13.62 -50.54 -9.14
N ILE A 402 14.27 -50.52 -10.31
CA ILE A 402 14.00 -49.70 -11.52
C ILE A 402 14.01 -48.15 -11.43
N GLN A 403 14.88 -47.56 -12.25
CA GLN A 403 14.76 -46.22 -12.84
C GLN A 403 14.48 -46.32 -14.36
N GLN A 404 14.35 -45.16 -15.02
CA GLN A 404 14.40 -44.91 -16.47
C GLN A 404 13.09 -45.03 -17.25
N ILE A 405 12.71 -43.93 -17.91
CA ILE A 405 12.45 -43.77 -19.36
C ILE A 405 12.21 -42.26 -19.63
N ARG A 406 12.74 -41.72 -20.73
CA ARG A 406 12.63 -40.30 -21.16
C ARG A 406 12.85 -40.18 -22.68
N ALA A 407 12.35 -39.06 -23.25
CA ALA A 407 12.71 -38.44 -24.54
C ALA A 407 12.20 -39.07 -25.87
N ILE A 408 12.06 -38.38 -27.04
CA ILE A 408 11.93 -36.96 -27.52
C ILE A 408 11.32 -37.02 -28.99
N GLU A 409 11.13 -35.90 -29.75
CA GLU A 409 11.21 -35.70 -31.24
C GLU A 409 10.01 -35.03 -32.01
N SER A 410 10.26 -34.32 -33.16
CA SER A 410 9.28 -33.44 -33.91
C SER A 410 9.73 -32.78 -35.27
N LEU A 411 8.78 -32.19 -36.06
CA LEU A 411 8.83 -31.04 -37.08
C LEU A 411 8.79 -31.21 -38.67
N PRO A 412 8.41 -30.15 -39.50
CA PRO A 412 7.98 -30.20 -40.95
C PRO A 412 8.56 -29.14 -42.00
N SER A 413 7.96 -28.91 -43.21
CA SER A 413 8.49 -28.08 -44.38
C SER A 413 7.45 -27.32 -45.33
N LEU A 414 7.86 -26.52 -46.38
CA LEU A 414 6.96 -25.59 -47.21
C LEU A 414 7.52 -24.96 -48.57
N ARG A 415 6.66 -24.35 -49.47
CA ARG A 415 6.85 -23.35 -50.64
C ARG A 415 6.90 -23.86 -52.14
N GLN A 416 6.83 -23.10 -53.29
CA GLN A 416 6.10 -21.87 -53.85
C GLN A 416 6.68 -21.38 -55.27
N LYS A 417 5.91 -20.83 -56.30
CA LYS A 417 6.24 -19.63 -57.24
C LYS A 417 5.49 -19.40 -58.63
N PHE A 418 5.96 -18.46 -59.50
CA PHE A 418 5.25 -17.53 -60.45
C PHE A 418 6.04 -17.13 -61.76
N VAL A 419 5.46 -16.32 -62.69
CA VAL A 419 6.08 -15.78 -63.96
C VAL A 419 5.73 -14.28 -64.27
N ASP A 420 5.85 -13.77 -65.53
CA ASP A 420 6.09 -12.33 -65.93
C ASP A 420 5.27 -11.80 -67.19
N LEU A 421 5.53 -10.59 -67.74
CA LEU A 421 4.55 -9.73 -68.49
C LEU A 421 5.05 -8.84 -69.71
N THR A 422 5.31 -9.37 -70.92
CA THR A 422 5.63 -8.53 -72.14
C THR A 422 4.60 -8.53 -73.28
N GLU A 423 3.43 -9.14 -73.09
CA GLU A 423 2.36 -9.16 -74.09
C GLU A 423 1.22 -8.20 -73.70
N THR A 424 0.68 -7.43 -74.66
CA THR A 424 -0.70 -6.96 -74.54
C THR A 424 -1.60 -8.15 -74.79
N GLY A 425 -2.40 -8.54 -73.80
CA GLY A 425 -3.03 -9.88 -73.74
C GLY A 425 -4.09 -10.22 -74.79
N GLY A 426 -4.41 -9.34 -75.74
CA GLY A 426 -5.22 -9.67 -76.92
C GLY A 426 -6.69 -9.98 -76.61
N HIS A 427 -7.29 -9.28 -75.65
CA HIS A 427 -8.65 -9.56 -75.16
C HIS A 427 -9.75 -8.84 -75.98
N GLY A 428 -9.38 -7.99 -76.94
CA GLY A 428 -10.31 -7.24 -77.80
C GLY A 428 -10.97 -6.04 -77.14
N LEU A 429 -10.46 -5.56 -76.00
CA LEU A 429 -11.01 -4.43 -75.27
C LEU A 429 -10.59 -3.09 -75.90
N ILE A 430 -11.52 -2.14 -76.00
CA ILE A 430 -11.29 -0.79 -76.55
C ILE A 430 -10.24 0.02 -75.73
N CYS A 431 -9.91 -0.46 -74.52
CA CYS A 431 -8.89 0.12 -73.64
C CYS A 431 -7.53 -0.60 -73.71
N GLU A 432 -7.36 -1.60 -74.56
CA GLU A 432 -6.04 -2.19 -74.80
C GLU A 432 -5.12 -1.18 -75.49
N MET A 433 -3.97 -0.98 -74.86
CA MET A 433 -2.96 0.00 -75.24
C MET A 433 -1.63 -0.73 -75.13
N SER A 434 -0.86 -0.74 -76.21
CA SER A 434 0.41 -1.46 -76.25
C SER A 434 1.35 -0.96 -75.14
N ILE A 435 2.29 -1.84 -74.74
CA ILE A 435 3.39 -1.52 -73.82
C ILE A 435 4.26 -0.34 -74.33
N VAL A 436 4.07 0.11 -75.59
CA VAL A 436 4.74 1.27 -76.20
C VAL A 436 3.88 2.53 -76.12
N GLU A 437 2.61 2.52 -76.55
CA GLU A 437 1.70 3.67 -76.42
C GLU A 437 1.50 4.10 -74.95
N LEU A 438 1.50 3.12 -74.05
CA LEU A 438 1.54 3.33 -72.61
C LEU A 438 2.69 4.28 -72.21
N ARG A 439 3.86 4.20 -72.86
CA ARG A 439 5.06 4.99 -72.51
C ARG A 439 4.93 6.46 -72.85
N GLU A 440 4.16 6.81 -73.89
CA GLU A 440 3.95 8.19 -74.32
C GLU A 440 2.91 8.90 -73.44
N ARG A 441 1.80 8.23 -73.11
CA ARG A 441 0.88 8.74 -72.08
C ARG A 441 1.56 8.82 -70.72
N LEU A 442 2.42 7.86 -70.37
CA LEU A 442 3.30 7.96 -69.21
C LEU A 442 4.34 9.08 -69.31
N ALA A 443 4.72 9.58 -70.50
CA ALA A 443 5.66 10.70 -70.63
C ALA A 443 5.01 12.02 -70.19
N LEU A 444 3.82 12.34 -70.71
CA LEU A 444 3.05 13.52 -70.27
C LEU A 444 2.64 13.42 -68.80
N LEU A 445 2.25 12.23 -68.33
CA LEU A 445 1.96 12.00 -66.91
C LEU A 445 3.21 12.16 -66.03
N ARG A 446 4.41 11.76 -66.50
CA ARG A 446 5.68 12.02 -65.79
C ARG A 446 5.99 13.51 -65.69
N GLU A 447 5.59 14.34 -66.65
CA GLU A 447 5.82 15.78 -66.59
C GLU A 447 4.87 16.47 -65.61
N ALA A 448 3.59 16.11 -65.62
CA ALA A 448 2.65 16.52 -64.58
C ALA A 448 3.07 16.01 -63.18
N GLN A 449 3.62 14.80 -63.09
CA GLN A 449 4.19 14.25 -61.84
C GLN A 449 5.41 15.04 -61.38
N LYS A 450 6.35 15.42 -62.27
CA LYS A 450 7.51 16.27 -61.89
C LYS A 450 7.08 17.60 -61.29
N ALA A 451 6.15 18.31 -61.92
CA ALA A 451 5.64 19.58 -61.40
C ALA A 451 4.98 19.40 -60.02
N ALA A 452 4.12 18.38 -59.88
CA ALA A 452 3.48 18.04 -58.61
C ALA A 452 4.43 17.40 -57.56
N GLU A 453 5.64 16.98 -57.96
CA GLU A 453 6.74 16.64 -57.06
C GLU A 453 7.50 17.90 -56.62
N GLU A 454 7.71 18.87 -57.50
CA GLU A 454 8.43 20.12 -57.22
C GLU A 454 7.65 20.99 -56.22
N GLU A 455 6.35 21.20 -56.42
CA GLU A 455 5.50 21.86 -55.41
C GLU A 455 5.56 21.18 -54.05
N LYS A 456 5.60 19.83 -54.02
CA LYS A 456 5.71 19.06 -52.78
C LYS A 456 7.11 19.16 -52.17
N ARG A 457 8.18 19.24 -52.98
CA ARG A 457 9.55 19.46 -52.48
C ARG A 457 9.64 20.81 -51.78
N ASP A 458 9.06 21.86 -52.35
CA ASP A 458 9.04 23.21 -51.76
C ASP A 458 8.19 23.29 -50.47
N GLN A 459 7.00 22.67 -50.47
CA GLN A 459 6.20 22.50 -49.25
C GLN A 459 6.99 21.77 -48.15
N ILE A 460 7.68 20.68 -48.51
CA ILE A 460 8.54 19.90 -47.60
C ILE A 460 9.73 20.73 -47.09
N ILE A 461 10.30 21.63 -47.91
CA ILE A 461 11.40 22.53 -47.51
C ILE A 461 10.90 23.56 -46.50
N HIS A 462 9.80 24.25 -46.78
CA HIS A 462 9.21 25.22 -45.84
C HIS A 462 8.74 24.55 -44.53
N GLU A 463 8.13 23.37 -44.60
CA GLU A 463 7.79 22.59 -43.41
C GLU A 463 9.03 22.21 -42.59
N LYS A 464 10.16 21.84 -43.22
CA LYS A 464 11.41 21.54 -42.51
C LYS A 464 11.95 22.80 -41.81
N GLN A 465 12.03 23.92 -42.52
CA GLN A 465 12.49 25.20 -41.97
C GLN A 465 11.65 25.63 -40.75
N ALA A 466 10.32 25.55 -40.85
CA ALA A 466 9.43 25.88 -39.74
C ALA A 466 9.58 24.91 -38.54
N LYS A 467 9.79 23.62 -38.79
CA LYS A 467 10.06 22.62 -37.74
C LYS A 467 11.42 22.82 -37.08
N GLU A 468 12.44 23.24 -37.84
CA GLU A 468 13.77 23.55 -37.33
C GLU A 468 13.77 24.81 -36.46
N GLN A 469 13.13 25.90 -36.92
CA GLN A 469 12.92 27.11 -36.13
C GLN A 469 12.19 26.82 -34.81
N LEU A 470 11.07 26.09 -34.86
CA LEU A 470 10.33 25.69 -33.66
C LEU A 470 11.17 24.88 -32.67
N LEU A 471 12.08 24.02 -33.17
CA LEU A 471 12.99 23.26 -32.30
C LEU A 471 14.08 24.13 -31.67
N LEU A 472 14.57 25.17 -32.37
CA LEU A 472 15.49 26.16 -31.83
C LEU A 472 14.82 26.99 -30.72
N ASP A 473 13.62 27.55 -30.97
CA ASP A 473 12.83 28.29 -29.97
C ASP A 473 12.61 27.47 -28.69
N LYS A 474 12.40 26.15 -28.84
CA LYS A 474 12.21 25.24 -27.71
C LYS A 474 13.52 24.90 -27.00
N LEU A 475 14.65 24.78 -27.71
CA LEU A 475 15.97 24.62 -27.11
C LEU A 475 16.36 25.86 -26.28
N ASP A 476 16.10 27.06 -26.80
CA ASP A 476 16.40 28.31 -26.09
C ASP A 476 15.55 28.44 -24.82
N GLN A 477 14.24 28.17 -24.91
CA GLN A 477 13.36 28.10 -23.74
C GLN A 477 13.84 27.07 -22.71
N ILE A 478 14.25 25.87 -23.14
CA ILE A 478 14.83 24.83 -22.28
C ILE A 478 16.14 25.32 -21.62
N SER A 479 17.00 26.02 -22.36
CA SER A 479 18.28 26.53 -21.85
C SER A 479 18.09 27.53 -20.71
N LEU A 480 17.11 28.43 -20.84
CA LEU A 480 16.76 29.43 -19.83
C LEU A 480 16.22 28.74 -18.56
N PHE A 481 15.25 27.83 -18.70
CA PHE A 481 14.72 27.07 -17.56
C PHE A 481 15.79 26.22 -16.85
N ARG A 482 16.72 25.60 -17.59
CA ARG A 482 17.85 24.85 -17.02
C ARG A 482 18.79 25.78 -16.25
N ALA A 483 19.10 26.96 -16.78
CA ALA A 483 19.94 27.96 -16.11
C ALA A 483 19.28 28.49 -14.83
N GLU A 484 17.98 28.82 -14.86
CA GLU A 484 17.22 29.26 -13.69
C GLU A 484 17.15 28.19 -12.60
N LEU A 485 16.85 26.94 -12.97
CA LEU A 485 16.85 25.81 -12.03
C LEU A 485 18.24 25.56 -11.44
N GLY A 486 19.30 25.74 -12.24
CA GLY A 486 20.69 25.71 -11.77
C GLY A 486 20.98 26.78 -10.73
N ARG A 487 20.61 28.04 -10.99
CA ARG A 487 20.76 29.17 -10.04
C ARG A 487 19.95 28.93 -8.76
N ALA A 488 18.69 28.51 -8.87
CA ALA A 488 17.84 28.21 -7.72
C ALA A 488 18.37 27.02 -6.89
N ALA A 489 19.00 26.03 -7.52
CA ALA A 489 19.67 24.93 -6.84
C ALA A 489 20.99 25.36 -6.17
N ALA A 490 21.72 26.31 -6.76
CA ALA A 490 22.91 26.93 -6.15
C ALA A 490 22.54 27.73 -4.89
N LEU A 491 21.56 28.63 -4.99
CA LEU A 491 21.04 29.39 -3.83
C LEU A 491 20.57 28.46 -2.71
N LYS A 492 19.83 27.39 -3.02
CA LYS A 492 19.41 26.38 -2.03
C LYS A 492 20.56 25.53 -1.47
N ARG A 493 21.73 25.50 -2.11
CA ARG A 493 22.96 24.92 -1.54
C ARG A 493 23.67 25.93 -0.63
N GLU A 494 23.65 27.22 -0.96
CA GLU A 494 24.22 28.29 -0.14
C GLU A 494 23.40 28.55 1.12
N GLU A 495 22.07 28.61 1.03
CA GLU A 495 21.18 28.60 2.19
C GLU A 495 21.45 27.42 3.14
N LYS A 496 21.79 26.25 2.59
CA LYS A 496 22.15 25.05 3.37
C LYS A 496 23.57 25.06 3.94
N LYS A 497 24.45 25.94 3.47
CA LYS A 497 25.77 26.22 4.08
C LYS A 497 25.69 27.33 5.13
N LEU A 498 24.83 28.33 4.90
CA LEU A 498 24.62 29.49 5.77
C LEU A 498 23.72 29.15 6.97
N LYS A 499 22.74 28.26 6.79
CA LYS A 499 22.13 27.54 7.92
C LYS A 499 23.23 26.66 8.53
N PRO A 500 23.55 26.78 9.83
CA PRO A 500 24.53 25.91 10.45
C PRO A 500 24.09 24.45 10.34
N PRO A 501 25.01 23.49 10.17
CA PRO A 501 24.66 22.10 9.92
C PRO A 501 23.94 21.49 11.12
N SER A 502 22.61 21.38 11.04
CA SER A 502 21.77 20.75 12.06
C SER A 502 22.04 19.24 12.23
N GLY A 503 22.90 18.65 11.39
CA GLY A 503 23.42 17.29 11.53
C GLY A 503 24.73 17.16 12.31
N GLU A 504 25.46 18.26 12.58
CA GLU A 504 26.75 18.23 13.31
C GLU A 504 26.68 18.79 14.73
N ARG A 505 25.58 18.46 15.41
CA ARG A 505 25.62 18.05 16.81
C ARG A 505 24.39 17.19 17.09
N PRO A 506 24.52 15.85 17.18
CA PRO A 506 23.68 15.16 18.13
C PRO A 506 24.03 15.73 19.50
N MET A 507 23.14 16.57 20.06
CA MET A 507 22.92 16.50 21.51
C MET A 507 22.37 15.10 21.75
N LYS A 508 23.28 14.11 21.86
CA LYS A 508 22.97 12.73 22.22
C LYS A 508 22.07 12.83 23.44
N ASP A 509 20.83 12.35 23.32
CA ASP A 509 19.80 12.66 24.32
C ASP A 509 20.35 12.44 25.72
N GLU A 510 20.05 13.34 26.65
CA GLU A 510 20.55 13.23 28.02
C GLU A 510 20.15 11.87 28.63
N ARG A 511 19.01 11.33 28.19
CA ARG A 511 18.54 9.94 28.41
C ARG A 511 19.57 8.90 27.95
N ILE A 512 19.99 8.95 26.69
CA ILE A 512 21.00 8.05 26.07
C ILE A 512 22.34 8.20 26.78
N LEU A 513 22.83 9.43 26.99
CA LEU A 513 24.09 9.69 27.69
C LEU A 513 24.09 9.17 29.13
N ASN A 514 23.00 9.38 29.88
CA ASN A 514 22.91 8.92 31.26
C ASN A 514 22.73 7.40 31.35
N LEU A 515 22.06 6.75 30.38
CA LEU A 515 22.05 5.29 30.26
C LEU A 515 23.45 4.73 29.94
N GLN A 516 24.19 5.36 29.01
CA GLN A 516 25.57 4.96 28.69
C GLN A 516 26.51 5.08 29.92
N LYS A 517 26.41 6.16 30.71
CA LYS A 517 27.14 6.32 31.98
C LYS A 517 26.81 5.20 32.98
N LYS A 518 25.52 4.92 33.23
CA LYS A 518 25.10 3.87 34.16
C LYS A 518 25.57 2.47 33.75
N ILE A 519 25.60 2.15 32.45
CA ILE A 519 26.17 0.88 31.96
C ILE A 519 27.67 0.81 32.25
N ILE A 520 28.41 1.91 32.09
CA ILE A 520 29.83 1.97 32.45
C ILE A 520 30.01 1.79 33.97
N GLU A 521 29.20 2.44 34.79
CA GLU A 521 29.20 2.29 36.25
C GLU A 521 28.95 0.81 36.65
N LYS A 522 27.89 0.16 36.13
CA LYS A 522 27.58 -1.24 36.44
C LYS A 522 28.60 -2.25 35.92
N THR A 523 29.14 -2.06 34.71
CA THR A 523 30.24 -2.92 34.22
C THR A 523 31.52 -2.76 35.04
N MET A 524 31.76 -1.58 35.64
CA MET A 524 32.89 -1.34 36.55
C MET A 524 32.64 -1.89 37.97
N GLU A 525 31.41 -1.84 38.49
CA GLU A 525 31.00 -2.57 39.70
C GLU A 525 31.24 -4.08 39.52
N ARG A 526 30.78 -4.65 38.40
CA ARG A 526 30.92 -6.08 38.08
C ARG A 526 32.39 -6.51 38.00
N LYS A 527 33.25 -5.69 37.39
CA LYS A 527 34.71 -5.93 37.35
C LYS A 527 35.34 -5.88 38.74
N LYS A 528 34.90 -4.97 39.63
CA LYS A 528 35.36 -4.92 41.03
C LYS A 528 34.92 -6.17 41.80
N GLN A 529 33.65 -6.60 41.68
CA GLN A 529 33.18 -7.82 42.34
C GLN A 529 33.89 -9.08 41.83
N ALA A 530 34.16 -9.17 40.52
CA ALA A 530 34.90 -10.28 39.93
C ALA A 530 36.40 -10.31 40.30
N GLY A 531 36.97 -9.19 40.79
CA GLY A 531 38.32 -9.12 41.34
C GLY A 531 38.40 -9.26 42.87
N LEU A 532 37.26 -9.52 43.52
CA LEU A 532 37.12 -9.77 44.97
C LEU A 532 36.60 -11.19 45.26
N LEU A 533 36.59 -12.07 44.25
CA LEU A 533 35.97 -13.41 44.23
C LEU A 533 36.98 -14.51 43.90
#